data_AF-A0A349GZD6-F1
#
_entry.id   AF-A0A349GZD6-F1
#
_cell.length_a   1.000
_cell.length_b   1.000
_cell.length_c   1.000
_cell.angle_alpha   90.00
_cell.angle_beta   90.00
_cell.angle_gamma   90.00
#
_symmetry.space_group_name_H-M   'P 1'
#
loop_
_entity.id
_entity.type
_entity.pdbx_description
1 polymer ?
#
loop_
_entity_poly.entity_id
_entity_poly.type
_entity_poly.pdbx_seq_one_letter_code
_entity_poly.pdbx_strand_id
1 'polypeptide(L)'
;TTETVEALTMTVPETTRLHWKLLLDRPVSGATLNLAGDEPQPLEISGDGRTVTGARLAAGSMAYSFSWVERDHGFQFASPNHYLQ
;
A
#
# COMPACT_ATOMS: atom_id res chain seq x y z
N THR A 1 -20.27 -0.43 13.75
CA THR A 1 -20.24 0.11 12.38
C THR A 1 -18.81 0.00 11.89
N THR A 2 -18.59 -0.62 10.74
CA THR A 2 -17.26 -0.57 10.11
C THR A 2 -17.20 0.76 9.37
N GLU A 3 -16.36 1.67 9.83
CA GLU A 3 -16.12 2.93 9.13
C GLU A 3 -15.15 2.65 7.98
N THR A 4 -15.57 2.99 6.76
CA THR A 4 -14.72 2.88 5.58
C THR A 4 -13.95 4.18 5.42
N VAL A 5 -12.62 4.10 5.46
CA VAL A 5 -11.76 5.22 5.09
C VAL A 5 -11.65 5.23 3.56
N GLU A 6 -12.23 6.23 2.91
CA GLU A 6 -12.22 6.33 1.44
C GLU A 6 -10.90 6.88 0.89
N ALA A 7 -10.16 7.68 1.67
CA ALA A 7 -8.87 8.21 1.28
C ALA A 7 -8.00 8.60 2.48
N LEU A 8 -6.69 8.44 2.32
CA LEU A 8 -5.67 8.95 3.24
C LEU A 8 -4.75 9.90 2.49
N THR A 9 -4.88 11.20 2.73
CA THR A 9 -3.95 12.22 2.23
C THR A 9 -2.96 12.58 3.34
N MET A 10 -1.67 12.66 3.02
CA MET A 10 -0.61 12.98 3.98
C MET A 10 0.25 14.12 3.46
N THR A 11 0.65 15.04 4.35
CA THR A 11 1.68 16.05 4.07
C THR A 11 2.90 15.84 4.93
N VAL A 12 4.07 15.73 4.31
CA VAL A 12 5.33 15.46 5.01
C VAL A 12 6.48 16.29 4.43
N PRO A 13 7.52 16.63 5.22
CA PRO A 13 8.73 17.20 4.66
C PRO A 13 9.34 16.27 3.60
N GLU A 14 9.93 16.87 2.55
CA GLU A 14 10.74 16.11 1.62
C GLU A 14 11.80 15.29 2.34
N THR A 15 12.15 14.13 1.77
CA THR A 15 13.07 13.14 2.35
C THR A 15 12.55 12.41 3.59
N THR A 16 11.30 12.63 4.01
CA THR A 16 10.66 11.83 5.07
C THR A 16 10.59 10.37 4.65
N ARG A 17 11.03 9.45 5.52
CA ARG A 17 10.89 8.01 5.31
C ARG A 17 9.56 7.51 5.84
N LEU A 18 8.68 7.11 4.93
CA LEU A 18 7.40 6.47 5.22
C LEU A 18 7.60 4.98 5.39
N HIS A 19 7.04 4.42 6.46
CA HIS A 19 6.96 2.98 6.69
C HIS A 19 5.50 2.58 6.73
N TRP A 20 5.12 1.71 5.80
CA TRP A 20 3.79 1.13 5.73
C TRP A 20 3.79 -0.21 6.46
N LYS A 21 2.80 -0.40 7.33
CA LYS A 21 2.47 -1.69 7.93
C LYS A 21 0.96 -1.86 7.88
N LEU A 22 0.49 -2.68 6.95
CA LEU A 22 -0.93 -2.94 6.75
C LEU A 22 -1.28 -4.31 7.33
N LEU A 23 -2.33 -4.37 8.14
CA LEU A 23 -2.90 -5.62 8.62
C LEU A 23 -4.17 -5.92 7.83
N LEU A 24 -4.21 -7.10 7.22
CA LEU A 24 -5.28 -7.54 6.34
C LEU A 24 -6.14 -8.60 7.04
N ASP A 25 -7.42 -8.60 6.74
CA ASP A 25 -8.39 -9.59 7.21
C ASP A 25 -8.19 -10.96 6.52
N ARG A 26 -7.61 -10.95 5.32
CA ARG A 26 -7.36 -12.13 4.48
C ARG A 26 -5.88 -12.25 4.12
N PRO A 27 -5.35 -13.49 4.00
CA PRO A 27 -3.99 -13.70 3.56
C PRO A 27 -3.78 -13.32 2.09
N VAL A 28 -2.63 -12.75 1.78
CA VAL A 28 -2.22 -12.43 0.39
C VAL A 28 -0.99 -13.20 -0.05
N SER A 29 -0.87 -13.44 -1.35
CA SER A 29 0.29 -14.08 -2.00
C SER A 29 1.17 -13.09 -2.76
N GLY A 30 0.65 -11.90 -3.07
CA GLY A 30 1.39 -10.79 -3.67
C GLY A 30 0.82 -9.46 -3.18
N ALA A 31 1.67 -8.46 -3.02
CA ALA A 31 1.28 -7.12 -2.59
C ALA A 31 2.25 -6.08 -3.17
N THR A 32 1.70 -4.94 -3.57
CA THR A 32 2.42 -3.91 -4.33
C THR A 32 1.99 -2.52 -3.89
N LEU A 33 2.97 -1.62 -3.78
CA LEU A 33 2.77 -0.18 -3.68
C LEU A 33 2.88 0.42 -5.09
N ASN A 34 1.80 1.01 -5.56
CA ASN A 34 1.73 1.68 -6.86
C ASN A 34 1.88 3.19 -6.63
N LEU A 35 2.71 3.83 -7.44
CA LEU A 35 2.97 5.25 -7.35
C LEU A 35 2.85 5.87 -8.72
N ALA A 36 2.17 7.01 -8.82
CA ALA A 36 1.99 7.66 -10.11
C ALA A 36 3.35 8.06 -10.70
N GLY A 37 3.65 7.53 -11.89
CA GLY A 37 4.87 7.82 -12.63
C GLY A 37 6.05 6.87 -12.34
N ASP A 38 5.92 5.95 -11.39
CA ASP A 38 6.97 4.98 -11.04
C ASP A 38 6.57 3.53 -11.35
N GLU A 39 7.56 2.65 -11.44
CA GLU A 39 7.30 1.20 -11.49
C GLU A 39 6.69 0.71 -10.16
N PRO A 40 5.70 -0.21 -10.22
CA PRO A 40 5.10 -0.77 -9.02
C PRO A 40 6.15 -1.46 -8.13
N GLN A 41 6.14 -1.13 -6.83
CA GLN A 41 7.14 -1.63 -5.89
C GLN A 41 6.56 -2.81 -5.09
N PRO A 42 7.19 -4.01 -5.13
CA PRO A 42 6.72 -5.14 -4.35
C PRO A 42 6.87 -4.86 -2.85
N LEU A 43 5.88 -5.31 -2.08
CA LEU A 43 5.86 -5.22 -0.62
C LEU A 43 6.24 -6.56 -0.01
N GLU A 44 6.80 -6.50 1.20
CA GLU A 44 7.10 -7.68 1.99
C GLU A 44 5.81 -8.24 2.59
N ILE A 45 5.68 -9.57 2.58
CA ILE A 45 4.51 -10.28 3.11
C ILE A 45 4.98 -11.22 4.21
N SER A 46 4.38 -11.09 5.38
CA SER A 46 4.59 -12.00 6.51
C SER A 46 4.21 -13.46 6.18
N GLY A 47 4.75 -14.42 6.93
CA GLY A 47 4.52 -15.85 6.68
C GLY A 47 3.04 -16.27 6.72
N ASP A 48 2.21 -15.62 7.53
CA ASP A 48 0.77 -15.87 7.58
C ASP A 48 0.00 -15.12 6.47
N GLY A 49 0.64 -14.21 5.74
CA GLY A 49 0.03 -13.43 4.66
C GLY A 49 -0.79 -12.23 5.07
N ARG A 50 -0.87 -11.91 6.36
CA ARG A 50 -1.81 -10.91 6.87
C ARG A 50 -1.15 -9.59 7.21
N THR A 51 0.16 -9.57 7.31
CA THR A 51 0.93 -8.32 7.40
C THR A 51 1.67 -8.06 6.10
N VAL A 52 1.49 -6.85 5.59
CA VAL A 52 2.23 -6.30 4.44
C VAL A 52 3.06 -5.10 4.88
N THR A 53 4.35 -5.07 4.52
CA THR A 53 5.28 -4.00 4.89
C THR A 53 6.03 -3.43 3.69
N GLY A 54 6.32 -2.13 3.76
CA GLY A 54 7.17 -1.45 2.78
C GLY A 54 7.66 -0.11 3.31
N ALA A 55 8.74 0.40 2.73
CA ALA A 55 9.30 1.67 3.11
C ALA A 55 9.75 2.48 1.89
N ARG A 56 9.59 3.80 1.96
CA ARG A 56 9.98 4.71 0.88
C ARG A 56 10.31 6.11 1.40
N LEU A 57 11.15 6.83 0.66
CA LEU A 57 11.36 8.27 0.85
C LEU A 57 10.31 9.08 0.08
N ALA A 58 9.70 10.05 0.76
CA ALA A 58 8.88 11.08 0.13
C ALA A 58 9.79 12.02 -0.67
N ALA A 59 9.79 11.88 -1.99
CA ALA A 59 10.61 12.70 -2.91
C ALA A 59 9.85 13.89 -3.51
N GLY A 60 8.58 14.07 -3.15
CA GLY A 60 7.69 15.11 -3.67
C GLY A 60 6.24 14.67 -3.62
N SER A 61 5.34 15.49 -4.18
CA SER A 61 3.93 15.12 -4.27
C SER A 61 3.73 13.96 -5.23
N MET A 62 3.06 12.90 -4.77
CA MET A 62 2.82 11.71 -5.57
C MET A 62 1.51 11.05 -5.17
N ALA A 63 0.78 10.54 -6.17
CA ALA A 63 -0.34 9.65 -5.89
C ALA A 63 0.18 8.25 -5.54
N TYR A 64 -0.43 7.60 -4.55
CA TYR A 64 -0.12 6.25 -4.12
C TYR A 64 -1.38 5.39 -3.99
N SER A 65 -1.25 4.10 -4.26
CA SER A 65 -2.27 3.08 -4.01
C SER A 65 -1.63 1.75 -3.68
N PHE A 66 -2.42 0.83 -3.14
CA PHE A 66 -1.99 -0.53 -2.85
C PHE A 66 -2.78 -1.51 -3.71
N SER A 67 -2.10 -2.53 -4.21
CA SER A 67 -2.74 -3.68 -4.83
C SER A 67 -2.22 -4.97 -4.23
N TRP A 68 -3.03 -6.02 -4.26
CA TRP A 68 -2.63 -7.34 -3.77
C TRP A 68 -3.40 -8.45 -4.45
N VAL A 69 -2.85 -9.66 -4.33
CA VAL A 69 -3.44 -10.91 -4.80
C VAL A 69 -3.81 -11.73 -3.56
N GLU A 70 -5.09 -12.03 -3.40
CA GLU A 70 -5.60 -12.92 -2.35
C GLU A 70 -4.99 -14.32 -2.53
N ARG A 71 -4.55 -14.93 -1.42
CA ARG A 71 -3.76 -16.16 -1.48
C ARG A 71 -4.54 -17.36 -1.95
N ASP A 72 -5.76 -17.55 -1.47
CA ASP A 72 -6.49 -18.80 -1.57
C ASP A 72 -7.13 -18.99 -2.96
N HIS A 73 -7.57 -17.90 -3.58
CA HIS A 73 -8.30 -17.92 -4.86
C HIS A 73 -7.64 -17.07 -5.95
N GLY A 74 -6.58 -16.32 -5.64
CA GLY A 74 -5.87 -15.49 -6.61
C GLY A 74 -6.61 -14.22 -7.03
N PHE A 75 -7.63 -13.79 -6.27
CA PHE A 75 -8.37 -12.57 -6.59
C PHE A 75 -7.46 -11.34 -6.50
N GLN A 76 -7.50 -10.51 -7.54
CA GLN A 76 -6.77 -9.26 -7.57
C GLN A 76 -7.61 -8.13 -6.99
N PHE A 77 -7.03 -7.40 -6.06
CA PHE A 77 -7.57 -6.16 -5.53
C PHE A 77 -6.62 -5.00 -5.86
N ALA A 78 -7.19 -3.85 -6.22
CA ALA A 78 -6.48 -2.59 -6.32
C ALA A 78 -7.30 -1.51 -5.61
N SER A 79 -6.66 -0.77 -4.71
CA SER A 79 -7.27 0.39 -4.07
C SER A 79 -7.37 1.55 -5.06
N PRO A 80 -8.32 2.50 -4.86
CA PRO A 80 -8.25 3.81 -5.49
C PRO A 80 -6.91 4.51 -5.20
N ASN A 81 -6.56 5.50 -6.03
CA ASN A 81 -5.39 6.35 -5.79
C ASN A 81 -5.67 7.39 -4.70
N HIS A 82 -4.68 7.63 -3.85
CA HIS A 82 -4.65 8.68 -2.83
C HIS A 82 -3.40 9.55 -3.01
N TYR A 83 -3.28 10.67 -2.30
CA TYR A 83 -2.20 11.65 -2.54
C TYR A 83 -1.29 11.82 -1.32
N LEU A 84 0.02 11.76 -1.55
CA LEU A 84 1.04 12.31 -0.66
C LEU A 84 1.41 13.70 -1.21
N GLN A 85 1.37 14.73 -0.37
CA GLN A 85 1.56 16.13 -0.74
C GLN A 85 2.72 16.78 0.00
#